data_AF-A1TSR0-F1
#
_entry.id   AF-A1TSR0-F1
#
_cell.length_a   1.000
_cell.length_b   1.000
_cell.length_c   1.000
_cell.angle_alpha   90.00
_cell.angle_beta   90.00
_cell.angle_gamma   90.00
#
_symmetry.space_group_name_H-M   'P 1'
#
loop_
_entity.id
_entity.type
_entity.pdbx_description
1 polymer ?
#
loop_
_entity_poly.entity_id
_entity_poly.type
_entity_poly.pdbx_seq_one_letter_code
_entity_poly.pdbx_strand_id
1 'polypeptide(L)'
;MHHTPLPSRRPSASALLLGGIVAACAAPAWAQTAEPEPGMWSFDGELDGRPGRSLHIDTQAGRTMAVSYLGYRADGSSFFLQAAGIRPNTSSTFDGTLSEFRNGPVIGGGAGQGETAATAGPVKIVFDTPTTGTVTLPGDVPRRISRYQYEDPAVRLTRDSIAADTFAGATQSSRTPHKIDMKLENGQLSMKIETSAERRNCIYTGNIQPAGSGVSSDGTYLCTKDDGTQETGAYRAEHFMMQADGIFRGTLWRDGASTDLLGYCMGGAVFMDWPGLCPTARGFQTQPEPGIWGFEGEVSGRPGRSLQIDTQQGRAMVVTYVGYRPDGSSLFLQAGGVRAEGDTAFTGNLQEYRNGPVLGGGTRSGEQAADLGPMRITFDSATTGTVTLPGDTPRRIVRFQYEDLTARFNQTYRIRYAGGSTLGGAPSLQLKFQARDGQFQMVENGGDGTGGCTYTGSYRFAGRSLVSPSGTYVCDGSGATGTYSNYQFEVDAGGHIVFYKSPRRVYGGGFCVRRTEEGSFRPCSTEELNTPAS
;
A
#
# COMPACT_ATOMS: atom_id res chain seq x y z
N MET A 1 70.14 -51.24 30.95
CA MET A 1 71.38 -50.44 31.03
C MET A 1 71.10 -49.09 30.38
N HIS A 2 71.30 -48.00 31.15
CA HIS A 2 71.46 -46.57 30.80
C HIS A 2 70.45 -45.88 29.85
N HIS A 3 70.00 -44.63 30.04
CA HIS A 3 70.01 -43.63 31.11
C HIS A 3 68.93 -42.58 30.72
N THR A 4 68.23 -42.04 31.71
CA THR A 4 67.31 -40.88 31.67
C THR A 4 68.03 -39.55 31.30
N PRO A 5 67.35 -38.47 30.84
CA PRO A 5 66.44 -37.67 31.68
C PRO A 5 65.16 -37.06 31.03
N LEU A 6 64.27 -36.63 31.94
CA LEU A 6 62.95 -35.96 31.87
C LEU A 6 62.99 -34.50 31.32
N PRO A 7 61.91 -33.67 31.43
CA PRO A 7 60.63 -33.72 30.69
C PRO A 7 60.24 -32.33 30.09
N SER A 8 59.51 -32.26 28.97
CA SER A 8 58.89 -31.00 28.53
C SER A 8 57.46 -30.86 29.08
N ARG A 9 57.26 -29.81 29.87
CA ARG A 9 56.02 -29.39 30.54
C ARG A 9 55.12 -28.56 29.61
N ARG A 10 53.80 -28.76 29.78
CA ARG A 10 52.65 -27.83 29.72
C ARG A 10 51.97 -27.54 28.35
N PRO A 11 50.67 -27.16 28.34
CA PRO A 11 49.61 -27.46 29.32
C PRO A 11 48.23 -27.82 28.72
N SER A 12 47.42 -28.53 29.51
CA SER A 12 45.95 -28.46 29.48
C SER A 12 45.46 -27.06 29.87
N ALA A 13 44.48 -26.53 29.15
CA ALA A 13 43.57 -25.48 29.59
C ALA A 13 42.15 -26.01 29.34
N SER A 14 41.49 -26.51 30.38
CA SER A 14 40.56 -25.74 31.22
C SER A 14 39.40 -25.17 30.42
N ALA A 15 38.28 -25.89 30.50
CA ALA A 15 36.95 -25.44 30.12
C ALA A 15 36.60 -24.13 30.84
N LEU A 16 36.36 -23.08 30.07
CA LEU A 16 35.62 -21.91 30.49
C LEU A 16 34.26 -21.98 29.81
N LEU A 17 33.28 -22.45 30.59
CA LEU A 17 31.85 -22.27 30.33
C LEU A 17 31.55 -20.77 30.38
N LEU A 18 31.65 -20.09 29.23
CA LEU A 18 31.00 -18.81 29.02
C LEU A 18 29.56 -19.08 28.62
N GLY A 19 28.68 -19.05 29.62
CA GLY A 19 27.24 -18.97 29.43
C GLY A 19 26.91 -17.66 28.70
N GLY A 20 26.75 -17.76 27.39
CA GLY A 20 26.11 -16.71 26.61
C GLY A 20 24.64 -16.65 26.99
N ILE A 21 24.29 -15.68 27.83
CA ILE A 21 22.91 -15.21 27.94
C ILE A 21 22.58 -14.64 26.56
N VAL A 22 21.91 -15.43 25.73
CA VAL A 22 21.19 -14.90 24.57
C VAL A 22 20.14 -13.98 25.17
N ALA A 23 20.39 -12.67 25.09
CA ALA A 23 19.34 -11.68 25.28
C ALA A 23 18.31 -11.98 24.19
N ALA A 24 17.29 -12.75 24.55
CA ALA A 24 16.06 -12.82 23.79
C ALA A 24 15.52 -11.38 23.80
N CYS A 25 15.77 -10.65 22.71
CA CYS A 25 14.98 -9.48 22.38
C CYS A 25 13.54 -9.98 22.21
N ALA A 26 12.82 -10.05 23.32
CA ALA A 26 11.38 -10.16 23.31
C ALA A 26 10.87 -8.83 22.74
N ALA A 27 10.77 -8.77 21.41
CA ALA A 27 9.92 -7.78 20.78
C ALA A 27 8.52 -7.99 21.39
N PRO A 28 7.93 -6.97 22.04
CA PRO A 28 6.57 -7.11 22.53
C PRO A 28 5.66 -7.41 21.33
N ALA A 29 4.97 -8.55 21.38
CA ALA A 29 4.05 -9.01 20.35
C ALA A 29 2.79 -8.14 20.34
N TRP A 30 2.86 -7.00 19.66
CA TRP A 30 1.71 -6.30 19.14
C TRP A 30 1.59 -6.69 17.66
N ALA A 31 1.15 -7.93 17.42
CA ALA A 31 0.83 -8.38 16.07
C ALA A 31 -0.45 -7.67 15.63
N GLN A 32 -0.34 -6.46 15.08
CA GLN A 32 -1.35 -6.03 14.12
C GLN A 32 -1.34 -7.05 12.99
N THR A 33 -2.52 -7.55 12.61
CA THR A 33 -2.66 -8.35 11.39
C THR A 33 -2.13 -7.54 10.22
N ALA A 34 -0.93 -7.86 9.75
CA ALA A 34 -0.30 -7.17 8.65
C ALA A 34 -1.20 -7.28 7.40
N GLU A 35 -1.73 -6.15 6.92
CA GLU A 35 -2.35 -6.09 5.59
C GLU A 35 -1.21 -6.07 4.57
N PRO A 36 -1.06 -7.12 3.73
CA PRO A 36 -0.01 -7.16 2.73
C PRO A 36 -0.31 -6.14 1.64
N GLU A 37 0.72 -5.49 1.15
CA GLU A 37 0.58 -4.57 0.04
C GLU A 37 0.28 -5.31 -1.27
N PRO A 38 -0.64 -4.79 -2.10
CA PRO A 38 -0.87 -5.33 -3.43
C PRO A 38 0.34 -5.10 -4.35
N GLY A 39 0.48 -6.00 -5.32
CA GLY A 39 1.49 -5.95 -6.38
C GLY A 39 2.34 -7.21 -6.45
N MET A 40 3.55 -7.08 -7.00
CA MET A 40 4.47 -8.19 -7.21
C MET A 40 5.33 -8.46 -5.98
N TRP A 41 5.53 -9.74 -5.68
CA TRP A 41 6.30 -10.29 -4.58
C TRP A 41 7.32 -11.30 -5.11
N SER A 42 8.54 -11.22 -4.59
CA SER A 42 9.66 -12.11 -4.93
C SER A 42 9.89 -13.16 -3.86
N PHE A 43 10.50 -14.27 -4.26
CA PHE A 43 11.09 -15.24 -3.34
C PHE A 43 12.47 -14.74 -2.91
N ASP A 44 12.69 -14.63 -1.60
CA ASP A 44 13.95 -14.15 -1.07
C ASP A 44 15.08 -15.12 -1.45
N GLY A 45 16.22 -14.57 -1.88
CA GLY A 45 17.35 -15.36 -2.38
C GLY A 45 17.23 -15.80 -3.85
N GLU A 46 16.12 -15.51 -4.53
CA GLU A 46 15.96 -15.75 -5.99
C GLU A 46 16.09 -14.45 -6.82
N LEU A 47 16.37 -13.32 -6.17
CA LEU A 47 16.58 -12.01 -6.81
C LEU A 47 18.04 -11.86 -7.29
N ASP A 48 18.32 -12.23 -8.54
CA ASP A 48 19.64 -12.12 -9.18
C ASP A 48 19.66 -11.21 -10.42
N GLY A 49 18.56 -10.49 -10.67
CA GLY A 49 18.37 -9.64 -11.85
C GLY A 49 18.02 -10.41 -13.12
N ARG A 50 17.83 -11.74 -13.06
CA ARG A 50 17.40 -12.58 -14.17
C ARG A 50 15.94 -13.00 -14.01
N PRO A 51 15.29 -13.50 -15.07
CA PRO A 51 13.93 -14.01 -14.98
C PRO A 51 13.80 -15.11 -13.93
N GLY A 52 12.70 -15.09 -13.17
CA GLY A 52 12.44 -16.03 -12.09
C GLY A 52 10.95 -16.26 -11.89
N ARG A 53 10.60 -16.94 -10.80
CA ARG A 53 9.21 -17.07 -10.36
C ARG A 53 8.84 -15.93 -9.42
N SER A 54 7.55 -15.59 -9.38
CA SER A 54 7.03 -14.56 -8.48
C SER A 54 5.60 -14.84 -8.07
N LEU A 55 5.13 -14.06 -7.10
CA LEU A 55 3.72 -13.97 -6.76
C LEU A 55 3.21 -12.58 -7.14
N HIS A 56 1.99 -12.50 -7.64
CA HIS A 56 1.23 -11.26 -7.62
C HIS A 56 0.14 -11.41 -6.57
N ILE A 57 0.15 -10.54 -5.57
CA ILE A 57 -0.82 -10.52 -4.50
C ILE A 57 -1.68 -9.28 -4.72
N ASP A 58 -2.98 -9.48 -4.82
CA ASP A 58 -3.96 -8.40 -4.86
C ASP A 58 -4.82 -8.49 -3.61
N THR A 59 -5.07 -7.35 -2.99
CA THR A 59 -5.92 -7.23 -1.81
C THR A 59 -6.93 -6.12 -2.03
N GLN A 60 -8.21 -6.41 -1.79
CA GLN A 60 -9.23 -5.38 -1.69
C GLN A 60 -9.70 -5.33 -0.25
N ALA A 61 -9.74 -4.10 0.29
CA ALA A 61 -10.31 -3.81 1.60
C ALA A 61 -9.82 -4.74 2.75
N GLY A 62 -8.57 -5.20 2.63
CA GLY A 62 -7.80 -5.92 3.64
C GLY A 62 -8.19 -7.39 3.91
N ARG A 63 -9.23 -7.93 3.26
CA ARG A 63 -9.75 -9.28 3.58
C ARG A 63 -9.72 -10.21 2.39
N THR A 64 -10.35 -9.83 1.27
CA THR A 64 -10.32 -10.67 0.08
C THR A 64 -8.99 -10.48 -0.61
N MET A 65 -8.38 -11.61 -0.92
CA MET A 65 -7.10 -11.69 -1.58
C MET A 65 -7.23 -12.53 -2.84
N ALA A 66 -6.56 -12.09 -3.89
CA ALA A 66 -6.25 -12.91 -5.04
C ALA A 66 -4.74 -13.06 -5.14
N VAL A 67 -4.27 -14.29 -5.29
CA VAL A 67 -2.85 -14.63 -5.42
C VAL A 67 -2.66 -15.29 -6.76
N SER A 68 -1.73 -14.77 -7.55
CA SER A 68 -1.25 -15.44 -8.75
C SER A 68 0.18 -15.88 -8.59
N TYR A 69 0.46 -17.15 -8.82
CA TYR A 69 1.82 -17.65 -8.98
C TYR A 69 2.21 -17.55 -10.45
N LEU A 70 3.38 -16.97 -10.71
CA LEU A 70 3.97 -16.84 -12.03
C LEU A 70 5.26 -17.67 -12.04
N GLY A 71 5.33 -18.70 -12.88
CA GLY A 71 6.48 -19.60 -12.87
C GLY A 71 6.52 -20.55 -14.06
N TYR A 72 7.22 -21.67 -13.91
CA TYR A 72 7.57 -22.53 -15.03
C TYR A 72 7.15 -23.98 -14.81
N ARG A 73 6.72 -24.64 -15.89
CA ARG A 73 6.46 -26.08 -15.92
C ARG A 73 7.78 -26.85 -16.05
N ALA A 74 7.72 -28.17 -15.84
CA ALA A 74 8.86 -29.07 -16.00
C ALA A 74 9.45 -29.04 -17.42
N ASP A 75 8.61 -28.81 -18.44
CA ASP A 75 9.03 -28.65 -19.85
C ASP A 75 9.68 -27.29 -20.15
N GLY A 76 9.77 -26.40 -19.15
CA GLY A 76 10.36 -25.07 -19.27
C GLY A 76 9.38 -23.97 -19.69
N SER A 77 8.16 -24.30 -20.13
CA SER A 77 7.16 -23.30 -20.52
C SER A 77 6.70 -22.46 -19.34
N SER A 78 6.42 -21.17 -19.57
CA SER A 78 5.78 -20.31 -18.57
C SER A 78 4.31 -20.66 -18.40
N PHE A 79 3.82 -20.49 -17.16
CA PHE A 79 2.43 -20.68 -16.80
C PHE A 79 2.07 -19.85 -15.57
N PHE A 80 0.77 -19.75 -15.29
CA PHE A 80 0.30 -19.13 -14.07
C PHE A 80 -0.69 -20.05 -13.34
N LEU A 81 -0.74 -19.88 -12.02
CA LEU A 81 -1.78 -20.44 -11.16
C LEU A 81 -2.46 -19.30 -10.43
N GLN A 82 -3.75 -19.44 -10.10
CA GLN A 82 -4.43 -18.46 -9.26
C GLN A 82 -5.19 -19.12 -8.11
N ALA A 83 -5.23 -18.41 -6.99
CA ALA A 83 -6.09 -18.66 -5.84
C ALA A 83 -6.79 -17.35 -5.46
N ALA A 84 -8.02 -17.44 -4.96
CA ALA A 84 -8.70 -16.33 -4.35
C ALA A 84 -9.41 -16.80 -3.08
N GLY A 85 -9.56 -15.93 -2.09
CA GLY A 85 -10.17 -16.28 -0.82
C GLY A 85 -10.24 -15.10 0.13
N ILE A 86 -10.94 -15.30 1.24
CA ILE A 86 -11.10 -14.31 2.31
C ILE A 86 -10.15 -14.68 3.45
N ARG A 87 -9.30 -13.74 3.84
CA ARG A 87 -8.44 -13.88 5.02
C ARG A 87 -9.23 -13.60 6.30
N PRO A 88 -9.09 -14.43 7.36
CA PRO A 88 -9.67 -14.10 8.66
C PRO A 88 -9.11 -12.81 9.24
N ASN A 89 -9.95 -12.00 9.89
CA ASN A 89 -9.58 -10.67 10.41
C ASN A 89 -8.55 -10.71 11.54
N THR A 90 -8.44 -11.85 12.22
CA THR A 90 -7.52 -12.08 13.33
C THR A 90 -6.25 -12.81 12.89
N SER A 91 -6.06 -12.99 11.58
CA SER A 91 -4.98 -13.79 11.03
C SER A 91 -4.17 -13.01 10.00
N SER A 92 -2.85 -13.11 10.10
CA SER A 92 -1.93 -12.73 9.02
C SER A 92 -1.74 -13.88 8.00
N THR A 93 -2.54 -14.94 8.09
CA THR A 93 -2.43 -16.12 7.22
C THR A 93 -3.53 -16.14 6.18
N PHE A 94 -3.15 -16.22 4.91
CA PHE A 94 -4.02 -16.57 3.79
C PHE A 94 -3.85 -18.05 3.44
N ASP A 95 -4.98 -18.76 3.33
CA ASP A 95 -5.04 -20.12 2.82
C ASP A 95 -5.92 -20.14 1.56
N GLY A 96 -5.45 -20.80 0.51
CA GLY A 96 -6.16 -20.89 -0.77
C GLY A 96 -5.78 -22.15 -1.54
N THR A 97 -6.45 -22.37 -2.67
CA THR A 97 -6.13 -23.47 -3.59
C THR A 97 -5.68 -22.89 -4.93
N LEU A 98 -4.45 -23.19 -5.32
CA LEU A 98 -3.91 -22.79 -6.62
C LEU A 98 -4.48 -23.68 -7.72
N SER A 99 -5.09 -23.04 -8.72
CA SER A 99 -5.63 -23.71 -9.91
C SER A 99 -4.99 -23.16 -11.18
N GLU A 100 -4.75 -24.05 -12.13
CA GLU A 100 -4.34 -23.73 -13.50
C GLU A 100 -5.59 -23.65 -14.39
N PHE A 101 -5.53 -22.79 -15.40
CA PHE A 101 -6.60 -22.61 -16.37
C PHE A 101 -6.12 -22.88 -17.79
N ARG A 102 -7.03 -23.18 -18.70
CA ARG A 102 -6.75 -23.38 -20.13
C ARG A 102 -7.90 -22.89 -21.01
N ASN A 103 -7.67 -22.86 -22.32
CA ASN A 103 -8.68 -22.65 -23.35
C ASN A 103 -9.44 -21.30 -23.24
N GLY A 104 -8.84 -20.27 -22.64
CA GLY A 104 -9.44 -18.94 -22.60
C GLY A 104 -8.96 -18.02 -23.74
N PRO A 105 -9.31 -16.72 -23.66
CA PRO A 105 -9.01 -15.76 -24.73
C PRO A 105 -7.51 -15.53 -24.94
N VAL A 106 -7.07 -15.62 -26.20
CA VAL A 106 -5.67 -15.35 -26.62
C VAL A 106 -5.48 -13.90 -27.04
N ILE A 107 -4.23 -13.42 -27.17
CA ILE A 107 -3.93 -12.09 -27.74
C ILE A 107 -4.38 -12.06 -29.21
N GLY A 108 -5.10 -11.00 -29.62
CA GLY A 108 -5.70 -10.89 -30.95
C GLY A 108 -6.96 -11.75 -31.15
N GLY A 109 -7.32 -12.59 -30.18
CA GLY A 109 -8.53 -13.42 -30.21
C GLY A 109 -9.81 -12.70 -29.78
N GLY A 110 -10.95 -13.33 -30.02
CA GLY A 110 -12.25 -12.86 -29.52
C GLY A 110 -12.40 -12.99 -28.01
N ALA A 111 -13.43 -12.35 -27.45
CA ALA A 111 -13.84 -12.57 -26.08
C ALA A 111 -14.31 -14.03 -25.88
N GLY A 112 -14.08 -14.58 -24.69
CA GLY A 112 -14.37 -15.96 -24.38
C GLY A 112 -14.10 -16.27 -22.91
N GLN A 113 -14.30 -17.52 -22.52
CA GLN A 113 -14.04 -18.00 -21.16
C GLN A 113 -13.17 -19.24 -21.25
N GLY A 114 -12.18 -19.34 -20.39
CA GLY A 114 -11.42 -20.54 -20.17
C GLY A 114 -12.11 -21.49 -19.20
N GLU A 115 -11.41 -22.56 -18.88
CA GLU A 115 -11.82 -23.58 -17.93
C GLU A 115 -10.66 -23.94 -17.00
N THR A 116 -10.97 -24.50 -15.83
CA THR A 116 -9.96 -25.05 -14.94
C THR A 116 -9.28 -26.25 -15.62
N ALA A 117 -7.98 -26.15 -15.82
CA ALA A 117 -7.17 -27.21 -16.39
C ALA A 117 -6.78 -28.24 -15.32
N ALA A 118 -6.35 -27.77 -14.15
CA ALA A 118 -5.86 -28.58 -13.06
C ALA A 118 -5.92 -27.82 -11.73
N THR A 119 -5.95 -28.57 -10.63
CA THR A 119 -5.74 -28.04 -9.28
C THR A 119 -4.34 -28.42 -8.82
N ALA A 120 -3.47 -27.42 -8.67
CA ALA A 120 -2.08 -27.65 -8.25
C ALA A 120 -1.98 -28.02 -6.76
N GLY A 121 -2.87 -27.48 -5.92
CA GLY A 121 -2.95 -27.81 -4.50
C GLY A 121 -3.02 -26.58 -3.58
N PRO A 122 -2.85 -26.76 -2.27
CA PRO A 122 -2.97 -25.68 -1.29
C PRO A 122 -1.79 -24.70 -1.37
N VAL A 123 -2.09 -23.42 -1.25
CA VAL A 123 -1.11 -22.37 -0.96
C VAL A 123 -1.41 -21.78 0.41
N LYS A 124 -0.36 -21.61 1.22
CA LYS A 124 -0.44 -20.92 2.50
C LYS A 124 0.55 -19.76 2.51
N ILE A 125 0.09 -18.56 2.83
CA ILE A 125 0.95 -17.38 2.98
C ILE A 125 0.76 -16.82 4.38
N VAL A 126 1.84 -16.66 5.13
CA VAL A 126 1.85 -16.03 6.46
C VAL A 126 2.61 -14.72 6.34
N PHE A 127 1.94 -13.60 6.59
CA PHE A 127 2.57 -12.27 6.56
C PHE A 127 3.14 -11.92 7.92
N ASP A 128 4.37 -11.41 7.93
CA ASP A 128 5.00 -10.86 9.14
C ASP A 128 4.86 -9.34 9.16
N THR A 129 4.92 -8.71 7.99
CA THR A 129 4.73 -7.28 7.77
C THR A 129 3.91 -7.06 6.48
N PRO A 130 3.46 -5.82 6.19
CA PRO A 130 2.84 -5.50 4.91
C PRO A 130 3.68 -5.85 3.67
N THR A 131 4.99 -6.05 3.84
CA THR A 131 5.96 -6.28 2.76
C THR A 131 6.76 -7.55 2.87
N THR A 132 6.59 -8.35 3.92
CA THR A 132 7.35 -9.58 4.10
C THR A 132 6.46 -10.70 4.61
N GLY A 133 6.79 -11.93 4.22
CA GLY A 133 6.06 -13.09 4.66
C GLY A 133 6.77 -14.39 4.33
N THR A 134 6.06 -15.49 4.57
CA THR A 134 6.46 -16.85 4.21
C THR A 134 5.35 -17.49 3.39
N VAL A 135 5.68 -18.03 2.22
CA VAL A 135 4.77 -18.83 1.40
C VAL A 135 5.14 -20.31 1.47
N THR A 136 4.13 -21.17 1.56
CA THR A 136 4.25 -22.61 1.31
C THR A 136 3.41 -22.92 0.08
N LEU A 137 4.08 -23.29 -1.00
CA LEU A 137 3.46 -23.70 -2.27
C LEU A 137 3.16 -25.21 -2.26
N PRO A 138 2.27 -25.69 -3.16
CA PRO A 138 2.00 -27.13 -3.26
C PRO A 138 3.29 -27.92 -3.54
N GLY A 139 3.59 -28.88 -2.65
CA GLY A 139 4.77 -29.73 -2.78
C GLY A 139 6.13 -29.03 -2.59
N ASP A 140 6.15 -27.78 -2.13
CA ASP A 140 7.37 -27.03 -1.83
C ASP A 140 7.53 -26.83 -0.31
N VAL A 141 8.75 -26.52 0.11
CA VAL A 141 9.04 -26.11 1.50
C VAL A 141 8.62 -24.66 1.73
N PRO A 142 8.40 -24.23 2.99
CA PRO A 142 8.19 -22.82 3.29
C PRO A 142 9.36 -21.95 2.80
N ARG A 143 9.05 -20.87 2.08
CA ARG A 143 10.03 -19.92 1.53
C ARG A 143 9.68 -18.49 1.95
N ARG A 144 10.71 -17.72 2.24
CA ARG A 144 10.58 -16.29 2.52
C ARG A 144 10.22 -15.54 1.23
N ILE A 145 9.32 -14.58 1.36
CA ILE A 145 8.90 -13.70 0.28
C ILE A 145 8.89 -12.26 0.76
N SER A 146 9.18 -11.36 -0.17
CA SER A 146 9.16 -9.92 0.06
C SER A 146 8.46 -9.21 -1.09
N ARG A 147 7.79 -8.09 -0.78
CA ARG A 147 7.23 -7.19 -1.78
C ARG A 147 8.38 -6.72 -2.67
N TYR A 148 8.31 -7.03 -3.96
CA TYR A 148 9.38 -6.68 -4.90
C TYR A 148 9.51 -5.16 -4.92
N GLN A 149 10.72 -4.60 -4.78
CA GLN A 149 10.96 -3.16 -4.84
C GLN A 149 11.69 -2.80 -6.15
N TYR A 150 11.06 -1.96 -6.97
CA TYR A 150 11.64 -1.45 -8.22
C TYR A 150 12.21 -0.03 -8.06
N GLU A 151 11.79 0.68 -7.01
CA GLU A 151 12.25 2.03 -6.67
C GLU A 151 12.65 2.08 -5.18
N ASP A 152 13.66 2.90 -4.85
CA ASP A 152 14.03 3.15 -3.46
C ASP A 152 13.03 4.15 -2.83
N PRO A 153 12.21 3.76 -1.83
CA PRO A 153 11.26 4.65 -1.18
C PRO A 153 11.92 5.79 -0.41
N ALA A 154 13.18 5.65 -0.02
CA ALA A 154 13.90 6.68 0.73
C ALA A 154 14.12 7.95 -0.10
N VAL A 155 14.27 7.83 -1.43
CA VAL A 155 14.53 8.94 -2.35
C VAL A 155 13.46 10.03 -2.26
N ARG A 156 12.20 9.67 -1.96
CA ARG A 156 11.11 10.65 -1.82
C ARG A 156 11.09 11.36 -0.49
N LEU A 157 11.63 10.72 0.54
CA LEU A 157 11.57 11.19 1.91
C LEU A 157 12.83 11.95 2.30
N THR A 158 13.96 11.76 1.62
CA THR A 158 15.17 12.60 1.73
C THR A 158 14.90 14.04 1.33
N ARG A 159 14.62 14.94 2.29
CA ARG A 159 14.33 16.37 2.05
C ARG A 159 14.78 17.26 3.21
N ASP A 160 15.13 18.50 2.89
CA ASP A 160 15.47 19.48 3.92
C ASP A 160 14.25 19.98 4.74
N SER A 161 13.01 19.93 4.19
CA SER A 161 11.77 20.22 4.96
C SER A 161 10.45 19.79 4.26
N ILE A 162 9.46 19.36 5.06
CA ILE A 162 8.04 19.08 4.73
C ILE A 162 7.17 19.87 5.72
N ALA A 163 6.03 20.40 5.29
CA ALA A 163 5.02 20.93 6.21
C ALA A 163 3.99 19.86 6.50
N ALA A 164 3.74 19.58 7.76
CA ALA A 164 2.70 18.65 8.14
C ALA A 164 1.89 19.18 9.30
N ASP A 165 0.63 18.81 9.33
CA ASP A 165 -0.17 18.92 10.54
C ASP A 165 -0.03 17.59 11.30
N THR A 166 0.15 17.65 12.62
CA THR A 166 -0.03 16.46 13.46
C THR A 166 -1.45 16.42 13.96
N PHE A 167 -1.99 15.21 14.02
CA PHE A 167 -3.22 14.91 14.74
C PHE A 167 -2.81 14.00 15.91
N ALA A 168 -2.59 14.60 17.08
CA ALA A 168 -2.22 13.86 18.28
C ALA A 168 -3.44 13.15 18.89
N GLY A 169 -3.75 11.96 18.39
CA GLY A 169 -4.78 11.05 18.91
C GLY A 169 -6.21 11.59 18.89
N ALA A 170 -7.19 10.71 19.11
CA ALA A 170 -8.61 11.07 19.13
C ALA A 170 -8.99 12.05 20.26
N THR A 171 -8.09 12.34 21.21
CA THR A 171 -8.38 12.96 22.51
C THR A 171 -7.87 14.40 22.71
N GLN A 172 -6.95 14.94 21.91
CA GLN A 172 -6.37 16.28 22.18
C GLN A 172 -7.15 17.42 21.51
N SER A 173 -7.30 18.57 22.14
CA SER A 173 -8.13 19.70 21.68
C SER A 173 -7.42 20.75 20.81
N SER A 174 -6.11 20.62 20.58
CA SER A 174 -5.31 21.64 19.86
C SER A 174 -4.62 21.08 18.62
N ARG A 175 -4.78 21.78 17.49
CA ARG A 175 -3.95 21.62 16.29
C ARG A 175 -2.59 22.25 16.56
N THR A 176 -1.52 21.52 16.22
CA THR A 176 -0.18 22.09 16.17
C THR A 176 0.33 21.96 14.73
N PRO A 177 0.54 23.07 14.00
CA PRO A 177 1.27 23.04 12.75
C PRO A 177 2.71 22.60 13.03
N HIS A 178 3.23 21.68 12.20
CA HIS A 178 4.60 21.21 12.27
C HIS A 178 5.37 21.52 10.99
N LYS A 179 6.63 21.92 11.20
CA LYS A 179 7.64 21.77 10.18
C LYS A 179 8.38 20.47 10.47
N ILE A 180 8.37 19.56 9.50
CA ILE A 180 9.01 18.26 9.59
C ILE A 180 10.18 18.24 8.61
N ASP A 181 11.40 18.33 9.11
CA ASP A 181 12.61 18.18 8.30
C ASP A 181 13.04 16.70 8.37
N MET A 182 13.09 15.99 7.24
CA MET A 182 13.36 14.55 7.22
C MET A 182 14.50 14.21 6.27
N LYS A 183 15.57 13.68 6.85
CA LYS A 183 16.71 13.20 6.09
C LYS A 183 16.84 11.70 6.28
N LEU A 184 16.94 10.96 5.17
CA LEU A 184 17.19 9.53 5.17
C LEU A 184 18.57 9.31 4.53
N GLU A 185 19.59 9.04 5.31
CA GLU A 185 20.96 8.93 4.80
C GLU A 185 21.66 7.73 5.44
N ASN A 186 22.38 6.94 4.64
CA ASN A 186 23.14 5.77 5.11
C ASN A 186 22.30 4.78 5.95
N GLY A 187 21.03 4.57 5.59
CA GLY A 187 20.12 3.70 6.32
C GLY A 187 19.59 4.28 7.65
N GLN A 188 19.81 5.57 7.90
CA GLN A 188 19.40 6.25 9.13
C GLN A 188 18.40 7.37 8.84
N LEU A 189 17.30 7.40 9.60
CA LEU A 189 16.35 8.50 9.64
C LEU A 189 16.89 9.56 10.61
N SER A 190 16.93 10.80 10.15
CA SER A 190 17.01 12.00 10.98
C SER A 190 15.80 12.86 10.69
N MET A 191 14.85 12.87 11.60
CA MET A 191 13.65 13.70 11.49
C MET A 191 13.66 14.78 12.56
N LYS A 192 13.39 16.03 12.19
CA LYS A 192 13.18 17.14 13.11
C LYS A 192 11.72 17.58 12.99
N ILE A 193 11.00 17.56 14.11
CA ILE A 193 9.64 18.10 14.18
C ILE A 193 9.70 19.38 15.01
N GLU A 194 9.47 20.51 14.35
CA GLU A 194 9.31 21.81 15.01
C GLU A 194 7.82 22.07 15.23
N THR A 195 7.45 22.35 16.47
CA THR A 195 6.05 22.57 16.87
C THR A 195 5.85 24.07 17.13
N SER A 196 4.91 24.70 16.42
CA SER A 196 4.63 26.13 16.63
C SER A 196 3.83 26.41 17.93
N ALA A 197 3.05 25.43 18.39
CA ALA A 197 2.20 25.57 19.58
C ALA A 197 2.87 25.12 20.88
N GLU A 198 3.79 24.15 20.83
CA GLU A 198 4.47 23.67 22.04
C GLU A 198 5.87 24.26 22.21
N ARG A 199 6.35 25.05 21.24
CA ARG A 199 7.73 25.58 21.12
C ARG A 199 8.82 24.51 21.39
N ARG A 200 8.45 23.25 21.20
CA ARG A 200 9.33 22.10 21.34
C ARG A 200 9.95 21.79 20.00
N ASN A 201 11.24 21.53 20.03
CA ASN A 201 11.99 20.99 18.91
C ASN A 201 12.40 19.55 19.25
N CYS A 202 11.84 18.59 18.52
CA CYS A 202 12.13 17.18 18.70
C CYS A 202 12.93 16.65 17.52
N ILE A 203 14.09 16.06 17.80
CA ILE A 203 14.94 15.37 16.83
C ILE A 203 14.79 13.86 17.05
N TYR A 204 14.50 13.13 15.99
CA TYR A 204 14.32 11.69 15.97
C TYR A 204 15.43 11.09 15.13
N THR A 205 16.09 10.07 15.66
CA THR A 205 17.22 9.43 15.01
C THR A 205 17.10 7.91 15.15
N GLY A 206 17.04 7.20 14.03
CA GLY A 206 16.81 5.74 14.04
C GLY A 206 17.16 5.05 12.74
N ASN A 207 17.09 3.73 12.73
CA ASN A 207 17.38 2.94 11.54
C ASN A 207 16.14 2.84 10.67
N ILE A 208 16.31 3.02 9.36
CA ILE A 208 15.24 2.90 8.39
C ILE A 208 15.07 1.45 7.97
N GLN A 209 13.82 1.03 7.83
CA GLN A 209 13.44 -0.21 7.17
C GLN A 209 12.47 0.13 6.04
N PRO A 210 12.66 -0.41 4.82
CA PRO A 210 11.67 -0.28 3.77
C PRO A 210 10.33 -0.84 4.23
N ALA A 211 9.27 -0.05 4.08
CA ALA A 211 7.92 -0.42 4.49
C ALA A 211 6.97 -0.15 3.32
N GLY A 212 7.16 -0.95 2.27
CA GLY A 212 6.28 -0.96 1.12
C GLY A 212 6.47 0.23 0.23
N SER A 213 5.39 0.97 0.00
CA SER A 213 5.43 2.27 -0.69
C SER A 213 6.10 3.39 0.13
N GLY A 214 6.55 3.10 1.36
CA GLY A 214 7.21 4.04 2.27
C GLY A 214 8.35 3.42 3.07
N VAL A 215 8.57 3.99 4.25
CA VAL A 215 9.57 3.55 5.21
C VAL A 215 8.99 3.45 6.61
N SER A 216 9.61 2.61 7.43
CA SER A 216 9.44 2.59 8.88
C SER A 216 10.79 2.88 9.52
N SER A 217 10.79 3.35 10.78
CA SER A 217 12.01 3.64 11.50
C SER A 217 11.84 3.47 13.00
N ASP A 218 12.81 2.84 13.65
CA ASP A 218 12.86 2.71 15.10
C ASP A 218 14.14 3.36 15.63
N GLY A 219 14.05 4.07 16.76
CA GLY A 219 15.21 4.70 17.35
C GLY A 219 14.91 5.55 18.57
N THR A 220 15.70 6.60 18.76
CA THR A 220 15.58 7.51 19.90
C THR A 220 15.17 8.90 19.47
N TYR A 221 14.46 9.60 20.33
CA TYR A 221 14.16 11.01 20.15
C TYR A 221 14.79 11.87 21.25
N LEU A 222 15.05 13.14 20.93
CA LEU A 222 15.49 14.19 21.84
C LEU A 222 14.60 15.42 21.60
N CYS A 223 13.75 15.75 22.56
CA CYS A 223 12.93 16.95 22.57
C CYS A 223 13.55 18.00 23.49
N THR A 224 13.78 19.21 22.98
CA THR A 224 14.17 20.37 23.78
C THR A 224 12.97 21.25 24.04
N LYS A 225 12.71 21.57 25.31
CA LYS A 225 11.65 22.48 25.78
C LYS A 225 12.15 23.93 25.83
N ASP A 226 11.23 24.87 25.98
CA ASP A 226 11.51 26.32 26.07
C ASP A 226 12.50 26.70 27.18
N ASP A 227 12.45 25.97 28.30
CA ASP A 227 13.33 26.17 29.45
C ASP A 227 14.72 25.53 29.26
N GLY A 228 14.99 24.98 28.07
CA GLY A 228 16.22 24.28 27.73
C GLY A 228 16.28 22.85 28.26
N THR A 229 15.27 22.38 28.99
CA THR A 229 15.24 20.99 29.46
C THR A 229 15.09 20.02 28.30
N GLN A 230 15.77 18.88 28.43
CA GLN A 230 15.80 17.85 27.42
C GLN A 230 15.02 16.62 27.88
N GLU A 231 14.24 16.08 26.95
CA GLU A 231 13.47 14.86 27.13
C GLU A 231 13.91 13.87 26.05
N THR A 232 14.26 12.66 26.46
CA THR A 232 14.71 11.60 25.55
C THR A 232 13.89 10.35 25.78
N GLY A 233 13.57 9.65 24.70
CA GLY A 233 12.86 8.39 24.77
C GLY A 233 13.04 7.57 23.50
N ALA A 234 12.32 6.46 23.43
CA ALA A 234 12.24 5.64 22.23
C ALA A 234 11.11 6.14 21.32
N TYR A 235 11.31 6.05 20.01
CA TYR A 235 10.25 6.24 19.04
C TYR A 235 10.19 5.09 18.05
N ARG A 236 9.02 4.95 17.44
CA ARG A 236 8.78 4.11 16.28
C ARG A 236 7.96 4.90 15.26
N ALA A 237 8.38 4.92 14.02
CA ALA A 237 7.68 5.53 12.89
C ALA A 237 7.23 4.43 11.95
N GLU A 238 5.96 4.45 11.55
CA GLU A 238 5.33 3.46 10.68
C GLU A 238 4.65 4.15 9.50
N HIS A 239 4.69 3.51 8.33
CA HIS A 239 4.01 3.97 7.11
C HIS A 239 4.38 5.39 6.66
N PHE A 240 5.61 5.84 6.94
CA PHE A 240 6.09 7.13 6.47
C PHE A 240 6.23 7.08 4.95
N MET A 241 5.41 7.83 4.24
CA MET A 241 5.45 7.85 2.78
C MET A 241 5.01 9.18 2.21
N MET A 242 5.57 9.49 1.04
CA MET A 242 5.12 10.59 0.19
C MET A 242 4.34 10.00 -0.99
N GLN A 243 3.04 10.26 -1.01
CA GLN A 243 2.17 9.90 -2.13
C GLN A 243 2.55 10.69 -3.39
N ALA A 244 2.19 10.16 -4.56
CA ALA A 244 2.53 10.77 -5.85
C ALA A 244 1.89 12.15 -6.07
N ASP A 245 0.83 12.47 -5.34
CA ASP A 245 0.16 13.78 -5.32
C ASP A 245 0.81 14.79 -4.34
N GLY A 246 1.91 14.41 -3.68
CA GLY A 246 2.69 15.28 -2.80
C GLY A 246 2.19 15.32 -1.35
N ILE A 247 1.40 14.31 -0.94
CA ILE A 247 0.91 14.19 0.43
C ILE A 247 1.79 13.23 1.24
N PHE A 248 2.25 13.74 2.37
CA PHE A 248 2.96 12.98 3.38
C PHE A 248 1.97 12.35 4.35
N ARG A 249 2.13 11.07 4.63
CA ARG A 249 1.42 10.36 5.70
C ARG A 249 2.36 9.48 6.51
N GLY A 250 2.03 9.23 7.77
CA GLY A 250 2.72 8.28 8.63
C GLY A 250 2.28 8.35 10.08
N THR A 251 2.57 7.32 10.86
CA THR A 251 2.26 7.26 12.30
C THR A 251 3.55 7.27 13.11
N LEU A 252 3.66 8.17 14.08
CA LEU A 252 4.78 8.30 14.99
C LEU A 252 4.35 7.88 16.40
N TRP A 253 4.99 6.85 16.92
CA TRP A 253 4.84 6.36 18.28
C TRP A 253 5.95 6.91 19.17
N ARG A 254 5.58 7.45 20.34
CA ARG A 254 6.50 7.89 21.40
C ARG A 254 5.96 7.43 22.74
N ASP A 255 6.77 6.67 23.49
CA ASP A 255 6.44 6.22 24.85
C ASP A 255 5.03 5.61 24.99
N GLY A 256 4.61 4.85 23.96
CA GLY A 256 3.29 4.20 23.89
C GLY A 256 2.14 5.06 23.36
N ALA A 257 2.35 6.34 23.10
CA ALA A 257 1.37 7.22 22.45
C ALA A 257 1.65 7.34 20.94
N SER A 258 0.61 7.18 20.12
CA SER A 258 0.70 7.44 18.67
C SER A 258 0.34 8.89 18.33
N THR A 259 0.97 9.39 17.27
CA THR A 259 0.70 10.68 16.64
C THR A 259 0.71 10.47 15.14
N ASP A 260 -0.43 10.73 14.49
CA ASP A 260 -0.51 10.61 13.05
C ASP A 260 -0.08 11.93 12.40
N LEU A 261 0.76 11.80 11.39
CA LEU A 261 1.33 12.88 10.61
C LEU A 261 0.64 12.87 9.25
N LEU A 262 0.00 13.98 8.90
CA LEU A 262 -0.60 14.18 7.59
C LEU A 262 -0.26 15.58 7.11
N GLY A 263 0.38 15.69 5.95
CA GLY A 263 0.96 16.94 5.51
C GLY A 263 1.10 17.07 4.01
N TYR A 264 1.37 18.30 3.56
CA TYR A 264 1.65 18.60 2.17
C TYR A 264 3.07 19.10 2.01
N CYS A 265 3.63 18.83 0.85
CA CYS A 265 4.87 19.43 0.40
C CYS A 265 4.71 20.97 0.24
N MET A 266 5.50 21.79 0.98
CA MET A 266 5.50 23.25 0.83
C MET A 266 6.43 23.73 -0.29
N GLY A 267 5.98 24.71 -1.10
CA GLY A 267 6.77 25.30 -2.18
C GLY A 267 8.09 25.91 -1.69
N GLY A 268 9.20 25.51 -2.33
CA GLY A 268 10.57 25.85 -1.93
C GLY A 268 11.45 24.63 -1.63
N ALA A 269 10.87 23.44 -1.46
CA ALA A 269 11.62 22.19 -1.43
C ALA A 269 12.12 21.83 -2.84
N VAL A 270 13.44 21.75 -3.01
CA VAL A 270 14.09 21.32 -4.26
C VAL A 270 14.41 19.83 -4.12
N PHE A 271 13.79 18.97 -4.94
CA PHE A 271 14.25 17.59 -5.09
C PHE A 271 15.43 17.60 -6.04
N MET A 272 16.60 17.18 -5.58
CA MET A 272 17.66 16.84 -6.52
C MET A 272 17.18 15.63 -7.35
N ASP A 273 17.33 15.76 -8.66
CA ASP A 273 16.88 14.86 -9.75
C ASP A 273 15.37 14.82 -10.10
N TRP A 274 14.50 15.60 -9.43
CA TRP A 274 13.04 15.67 -9.72
C TRP A 274 12.46 17.10 -9.61
N PRO A 275 12.55 17.94 -10.64
CA PRO A 275 11.94 19.27 -10.58
C PRO A 275 10.42 19.18 -10.79
N GLY A 276 9.58 19.28 -9.72
CA GLY A 276 8.16 19.61 -9.99
C GLY A 276 7.02 19.45 -8.96
N LEU A 277 7.12 18.71 -7.85
CA LEU A 277 5.88 18.24 -7.16
C LEU A 277 5.72 18.56 -5.66
N CYS A 278 6.15 19.74 -5.19
CA CYS A 278 5.29 20.43 -4.21
C CYS A 278 4.26 21.17 -5.04
N PRO A 279 2.94 20.89 -4.94
CA PRO A 279 1.97 21.26 -5.96
C PRO A 279 1.86 22.79 -6.13
N THR A 280 2.65 23.34 -7.04
CA THR A 280 2.29 24.50 -7.84
C THR A 280 1.50 24.06 -9.09
N ALA A 281 1.54 22.77 -9.43
CA ALA A 281 0.88 22.19 -10.60
C ALA A 281 -0.62 21.97 -10.38
N ARG A 282 -1.43 22.70 -11.16
CA ARG A 282 -2.86 22.45 -11.36
C ARG A 282 -3.02 21.20 -12.24
N GLY A 283 -3.07 20.02 -11.63
CA GLY A 283 -3.41 18.79 -12.34
C GLY A 283 -3.12 17.56 -11.50
N PHE A 284 -4.16 16.91 -10.98
CA PHE A 284 -4.01 15.57 -10.40
C PHE A 284 -3.60 14.62 -11.53
N GLN A 285 -2.44 13.98 -11.40
CA GLN A 285 -2.00 12.97 -12.37
C GLN A 285 -2.80 11.68 -12.13
N THR A 286 -3.36 11.10 -13.19
CA THR A 286 -4.06 9.81 -13.12
C THR A 286 -3.07 8.70 -12.78
N GLN A 287 -3.06 8.28 -11.52
CA GLN A 287 -2.25 7.15 -11.05
C GLN A 287 -3.10 5.87 -11.06
N PRO A 288 -2.75 4.85 -11.86
CA PRO A 288 -3.48 3.59 -11.88
C PRO A 288 -3.19 2.80 -10.61
N GLU A 289 -4.21 2.14 -10.10
CA GLU A 289 -4.05 1.28 -8.94
C GLU A 289 -3.31 -0.02 -9.26
N PRO A 290 -2.44 -0.48 -8.34
CA PRO A 290 -1.91 -1.82 -8.41
C PRO A 290 -3.01 -2.88 -8.24
N GLY A 291 -2.77 -4.06 -8.83
CA GLY A 291 -3.59 -5.27 -8.70
C GLY A 291 -4.07 -5.82 -10.04
N ILE A 292 -5.18 -6.56 -9.99
CA ILE A 292 -5.73 -7.26 -11.16
C ILE A 292 -6.67 -6.34 -11.95
N TRP A 293 -6.49 -6.32 -13.26
CA TRP A 293 -7.25 -5.56 -14.25
C TRP A 293 -7.82 -6.51 -15.31
N GLY A 294 -9.12 -6.43 -15.54
CA GLY A 294 -9.82 -7.22 -16.57
C GLY A 294 -10.03 -6.41 -17.84
N PHE A 295 -10.28 -7.13 -18.95
CA PHE A 295 -10.77 -6.52 -20.19
C PHE A 295 -12.27 -6.26 -20.05
N GLU A 296 -12.72 -5.04 -20.35
CA GLU A 296 -14.13 -4.68 -20.25
C GLU A 296 -14.98 -5.59 -21.15
N GLY A 297 -16.07 -6.14 -20.61
CA GLY A 297 -16.89 -7.16 -21.27
C GLY A 297 -16.42 -8.61 -21.14
N GLU A 298 -15.18 -8.85 -20.66
CA GLU A 298 -14.68 -10.21 -20.33
C GLU A 298 -14.77 -10.50 -18.81
N VAL A 299 -15.04 -9.48 -17.99
CA VAL A 299 -15.17 -9.58 -16.53
C VAL A 299 -16.46 -10.33 -16.15
N SER A 300 -16.35 -11.63 -15.90
CA SER A 300 -17.50 -12.51 -15.59
C SER A 300 -17.35 -13.36 -14.32
N GLY A 301 -16.20 -13.29 -13.65
CA GLY A 301 -15.83 -14.18 -12.55
C GLY A 301 -15.45 -15.60 -12.98
N ARG A 302 -15.48 -15.90 -14.30
CA ARG A 302 -14.98 -17.16 -14.87
C ARG A 302 -13.51 -17.01 -15.31
N PRO A 303 -12.80 -18.14 -15.55
CA PRO A 303 -11.43 -18.08 -16.03
C PRO A 303 -11.32 -17.28 -17.32
N GLY A 304 -10.40 -16.33 -17.35
CA GLY A 304 -10.18 -15.44 -18.47
C GLY A 304 -8.73 -14.99 -18.55
N ARG A 305 -8.49 -13.93 -19.31
CA ARG A 305 -7.19 -13.23 -19.35
C ARG A 305 -7.28 -11.94 -18.54
N SER A 306 -6.15 -11.51 -17.99
CA SER A 306 -6.09 -10.27 -17.22
C SER A 306 -4.70 -9.63 -17.30
N LEU A 307 -4.65 -8.37 -16.91
CA LEU A 307 -3.42 -7.66 -16.63
C LEU A 307 -3.24 -7.56 -15.12
N GLN A 308 -2.00 -7.69 -14.69
CA GLN A 308 -1.56 -7.56 -13.33
C GLN A 308 -0.63 -6.37 -13.31
N ILE A 309 -1.16 -5.24 -12.88
CA ILE A 309 -0.47 -3.96 -12.89
C ILE A 309 0.11 -3.75 -11.52
N ASP A 310 1.41 -3.52 -11.46
CA ASP A 310 2.08 -3.05 -10.26
C ASP A 310 2.67 -1.67 -10.55
N THR A 311 2.29 -0.69 -9.74
CA THR A 311 2.87 0.65 -9.76
C THR A 311 3.49 0.93 -8.41
N GLN A 312 4.76 1.29 -8.43
CA GLN A 312 5.43 1.82 -7.25
C GLN A 312 5.71 3.27 -7.51
N GLN A 313 5.33 4.12 -6.55
CA GLN A 313 5.73 5.51 -6.56
C GLN A 313 5.24 6.29 -7.83
N GLY A 314 4.40 5.69 -8.67
CA GLY A 314 3.73 6.34 -9.81
C GLY A 314 4.55 6.49 -11.09
N ARG A 315 5.80 6.01 -11.16
CA ARG A 315 6.60 6.04 -12.41
C ARG A 315 7.04 4.66 -12.87
N ALA A 316 7.71 3.88 -12.03
CA ALA A 316 7.99 2.49 -12.34
C ALA A 316 6.68 1.70 -12.37
N MET A 317 6.55 0.91 -13.42
CA MET A 317 5.39 0.08 -13.65
C MET A 317 5.83 -1.27 -14.19
N VAL A 318 5.27 -2.32 -13.61
CA VAL A 318 5.33 -3.67 -14.16
C VAL A 318 3.94 -4.10 -14.54
N VAL A 319 3.80 -4.58 -15.76
CA VAL A 319 2.56 -5.17 -16.28
C VAL A 319 2.82 -6.63 -16.55
N THR A 320 2.11 -7.50 -15.85
CA THR A 320 2.07 -8.93 -16.16
C THR A 320 0.79 -9.23 -16.91
N TYR A 321 0.87 -9.76 -18.12
CA TYR A 321 -0.27 -10.39 -18.77
C TYR A 321 -0.36 -11.85 -18.34
N VAL A 322 -1.54 -12.28 -17.87
CA VAL A 322 -1.84 -13.69 -17.66
C VAL A 322 -2.99 -14.09 -18.58
N GLY A 323 -2.80 -15.16 -19.35
CA GLY A 323 -3.75 -15.57 -20.38
C GLY A 323 -3.34 -16.86 -21.06
N TYR A 324 -3.62 -17.00 -22.36
CA TYR A 324 -3.54 -18.28 -23.05
C TYR A 324 -2.79 -18.19 -24.37
N ARG A 325 -2.10 -19.28 -24.72
CA ARG A 325 -1.52 -19.52 -26.03
C ARG A 325 -2.59 -20.05 -27.00
N PRO A 326 -2.36 -20.00 -28.33
CA PRO A 326 -3.26 -20.59 -29.32
C PRO A 326 -3.56 -22.09 -29.13
N ASP A 327 -2.64 -22.83 -28.50
CA ASP A 327 -2.82 -24.25 -28.16
C ASP A 327 -3.69 -24.48 -26.90
N GLY A 328 -4.16 -23.41 -26.27
CA GLY A 328 -4.99 -23.44 -25.07
C GLY A 328 -4.21 -23.45 -23.76
N SER A 329 -2.87 -23.62 -23.77
CA SER A 329 -2.05 -23.63 -22.56
C SER A 329 -1.97 -22.24 -21.92
N SER A 330 -1.91 -22.18 -20.59
CA SER A 330 -1.70 -20.91 -19.89
C SER A 330 -0.26 -20.43 -20.01
N LEU A 331 -0.10 -19.10 -20.06
CA LEU A 331 1.20 -18.42 -20.00
C LEU A 331 1.10 -17.13 -19.19
N PHE A 332 2.26 -16.64 -18.78
CA PHE A 332 2.41 -15.25 -18.37
C PHE A 332 3.44 -14.56 -19.26
N LEU A 333 3.27 -13.25 -19.41
CA LEU A 333 4.18 -12.34 -20.10
C LEU A 333 4.40 -11.12 -19.20
N GLN A 334 5.56 -10.45 -19.30
CA GLN A 334 5.81 -9.23 -18.52
C GLN A 334 6.38 -8.11 -19.36
N ALA A 335 5.98 -6.89 -19.02
CA ALA A 335 6.58 -5.65 -19.47
C ALA A 335 6.93 -4.81 -18.23
N GLY A 336 8.16 -4.30 -18.17
CA GLY A 336 8.60 -3.36 -17.15
C GLY A 336 9.06 -2.05 -17.78
N GLY A 337 8.88 -0.94 -17.08
CA GLY A 337 9.36 0.35 -17.57
C GLY A 337 9.04 1.50 -16.64
N VAL A 338 9.47 2.69 -17.04
CA VAL A 338 9.24 3.94 -16.31
C VAL A 338 8.35 4.84 -17.17
N ARG A 339 7.24 5.31 -16.61
CA ARG A 339 6.40 6.32 -17.25
C ARG A 339 7.04 7.69 -17.17
N ALA A 340 6.87 8.48 -18.23
CA ALA A 340 7.24 9.88 -18.20
C ALA A 340 6.40 10.64 -17.16
N GLU A 341 6.97 11.69 -16.59
CA GLU A 341 6.27 12.54 -15.62
C GLU A 341 5.05 13.19 -16.27
N GLY A 342 3.93 13.23 -15.55
CA GLY A 342 2.66 13.77 -16.06
C GLY A 342 1.99 12.91 -17.15
N ASP A 343 2.65 11.86 -17.65
CA ASP A 343 2.07 11.00 -18.66
C ASP A 343 1.02 10.06 -18.05
N THR A 344 -0.07 9.86 -18.80
CA THR A 344 -1.09 8.87 -18.49
C THR A 344 -0.86 7.57 -19.26
N ALA A 345 0.14 7.54 -20.15
CA ALA A 345 0.51 6.36 -20.91
C ALA A 345 1.71 5.61 -20.32
N PHE A 346 1.67 4.29 -20.48
CA PHE A 346 2.79 3.38 -20.29
C PHE A 346 3.08 2.69 -21.62
N THR A 347 4.36 2.51 -21.95
CA THR A 347 4.80 1.69 -23.09
C THR A 347 5.97 0.82 -22.63
N GLY A 348 5.94 -0.45 -23.00
CA GLY A 348 6.99 -1.41 -22.71
C GLY A 348 6.89 -2.61 -23.64
N ASN A 349 7.97 -3.36 -23.82
CA ASN A 349 7.94 -4.59 -24.60
C ASN A 349 7.37 -5.73 -23.76
N LEU A 350 6.43 -6.48 -24.33
CA LEU A 350 5.81 -7.62 -23.67
C LEU A 350 6.63 -8.88 -23.97
N GLN A 351 7.25 -9.44 -22.93
CA GLN A 351 8.23 -10.52 -23.07
C GLN A 351 7.72 -11.83 -22.47
N GLU A 352 8.02 -12.94 -23.14
CA GLU A 352 7.82 -14.30 -22.62
C GLU A 352 9.14 -14.83 -22.06
N TYR A 353 9.05 -15.63 -20.99
CA TYR A 353 10.19 -16.27 -20.36
C TYR A 353 10.03 -17.78 -20.34
N ARG A 354 11.15 -18.51 -20.23
CA ARG A 354 11.16 -19.97 -20.09
C ARG A 354 12.29 -20.44 -19.16
N ASN A 355 12.29 -21.74 -18.86
CA ASN A 355 13.37 -22.46 -18.19
C ASN A 355 13.74 -21.97 -16.77
N GLY A 356 12.87 -21.22 -16.08
CA GLY A 356 13.08 -20.79 -14.69
C GLY A 356 12.58 -21.80 -13.64
N PRO A 357 12.47 -21.41 -12.36
CA PRO A 357 12.16 -22.33 -11.27
C PRO A 357 10.80 -23.01 -11.44
N VAL A 358 10.79 -24.34 -11.29
CA VAL A 358 9.56 -25.14 -11.31
C VAL A 358 9.00 -25.28 -9.89
N LEU A 359 7.70 -25.53 -9.77
CA LEU A 359 7.06 -25.75 -8.46
C LEU A 359 7.73 -26.93 -7.73
N GLY A 360 8.15 -26.73 -6.47
CA GLY A 360 8.87 -27.74 -5.68
C GLY A 360 10.30 -28.05 -6.15
N GLY A 361 10.78 -27.40 -7.22
CA GLY A 361 12.13 -27.57 -7.75
C GLY A 361 13.18 -26.71 -7.05
N GLY A 362 14.44 -26.92 -7.41
CA GLY A 362 15.54 -26.05 -7.02
C GLY A 362 15.47 -24.68 -7.70
N THR A 363 16.09 -23.68 -7.08
CA THR A 363 16.23 -22.33 -7.64
C THR A 363 17.12 -22.38 -8.89
N ARG A 364 16.64 -21.79 -9.99
CA ARG A 364 17.40 -21.59 -11.24
C ARG A 364 16.90 -20.33 -11.93
N SER A 365 17.78 -19.55 -12.55
CA SER A 365 17.33 -18.42 -13.36
C SER A 365 16.65 -18.92 -14.64
N GLY A 366 15.58 -18.25 -15.05
CA GLY A 366 14.99 -18.40 -16.37
C GLY A 366 15.72 -17.57 -17.42
N GLU A 367 15.21 -17.64 -18.64
CA GLU A 367 15.70 -16.87 -19.79
C GLU A 367 14.53 -16.29 -20.57
N GLN A 368 14.78 -15.20 -21.30
CA GLN A 368 13.80 -14.66 -22.23
C GLN A 368 13.59 -15.65 -23.39
N ALA A 369 12.33 -16.06 -23.59
CA ALA A 369 11.92 -16.96 -24.66
C ALA A 369 11.58 -16.19 -25.95
N ALA A 370 10.87 -15.08 -25.81
CA ALA A 370 10.40 -14.25 -26.91
C ALA A 370 10.19 -12.79 -26.50
N ASP A 371 10.29 -11.88 -27.46
CA ASP A 371 9.78 -10.50 -27.36
C ASP A 371 8.60 -10.39 -28.33
N LEU A 372 7.39 -10.16 -27.80
CA LEU A 372 6.18 -10.04 -28.61
C LEU A 372 6.03 -8.63 -29.19
N GLY A 373 6.86 -7.67 -28.76
CA GLY A 373 6.84 -6.28 -29.22
C GLY A 373 6.16 -5.33 -28.23
N PRO A 374 5.94 -4.07 -28.65
CA PRO A 374 5.49 -3.02 -27.76
C PRO A 374 4.02 -3.20 -27.40
N MET A 375 3.74 -3.11 -26.10
CA MET A 375 2.40 -2.86 -25.58
C MET A 375 2.26 -1.40 -25.15
N ARG A 376 1.05 -0.85 -25.23
CA ARG A 376 0.73 0.49 -24.74
C ARG A 376 -0.51 0.44 -23.86
N ILE A 377 -0.46 1.11 -22.71
CA ILE A 377 -1.65 1.38 -21.89
C ILE A 377 -1.80 2.88 -21.75
N THR A 378 -3.01 3.41 -21.90
CA THR A 378 -3.35 4.81 -21.58
C THR A 378 -4.42 4.81 -20.50
N PHE A 379 -4.16 5.46 -19.37
CA PHE A 379 -5.09 5.55 -18.24
C PHE A 379 -5.95 6.82 -18.34
N ASP A 380 -7.26 6.66 -18.13
CA ASP A 380 -8.20 7.78 -18.02
C ASP A 380 -8.72 7.95 -16.58
N SER A 381 -8.57 6.93 -15.74
CA SER A 381 -8.74 7.04 -14.28
C SER A 381 -7.82 6.07 -13.54
N ALA A 382 -7.85 6.11 -12.20
CA ALA A 382 -7.13 5.15 -11.36
C ALA A 382 -7.57 3.70 -11.59
N THR A 383 -8.77 3.49 -12.13
CA THR A 383 -9.40 2.16 -12.30
C THR A 383 -9.81 1.84 -13.73
N THR A 384 -9.54 2.71 -14.69
CA THR A 384 -9.93 2.51 -16.09
C THR A 384 -8.85 3.00 -17.05
N GLY A 385 -8.71 2.28 -18.15
CA GLY A 385 -7.75 2.62 -19.20
C GLY A 385 -8.01 1.86 -20.49
N THR A 386 -7.18 2.12 -21.50
CA THR A 386 -7.19 1.42 -22.78
C THR A 386 -5.83 0.78 -23.00
N VAL A 387 -5.80 -0.53 -23.28
CA VAL A 387 -4.58 -1.26 -23.62
C VAL A 387 -4.57 -1.63 -25.11
N THR A 388 -3.40 -1.55 -25.73
CA THR A 388 -3.09 -2.15 -27.03
C THR A 388 -1.97 -3.15 -26.80
N LEU A 389 -2.31 -4.45 -26.91
CA LEU A 389 -1.34 -5.54 -26.86
C LEU A 389 -0.70 -5.73 -28.25
N PRO A 390 0.48 -6.35 -28.34
CA PRO A 390 1.11 -6.59 -29.63
C PRO A 390 0.21 -7.42 -30.55
N GLY A 391 -0.06 -6.90 -31.75
CA GLY A 391 -0.93 -7.55 -32.74
C GLY A 391 -2.43 -7.57 -32.40
N ASP A 392 -2.88 -6.88 -31.35
CA ASP A 392 -4.29 -6.77 -30.97
C ASP A 392 -4.81 -5.34 -31.23
N THR A 393 -6.14 -5.19 -31.26
CA THR A 393 -6.78 -3.86 -31.32
C THR A 393 -6.83 -3.23 -29.93
N PRO A 394 -6.97 -1.90 -29.82
CA PRO A 394 -7.17 -1.25 -28.53
C PRO A 394 -8.42 -1.78 -27.81
N ARG A 395 -8.27 -2.14 -26.54
CA ARG A 395 -9.35 -2.66 -25.69
C ARG A 395 -9.43 -1.89 -24.38
N ARG A 396 -10.65 -1.70 -23.89
CA ARG A 396 -10.88 -1.12 -22.57
C ARG A 396 -10.50 -2.12 -21.48
N ILE A 397 -9.86 -1.60 -20.44
CA ILE A 397 -9.50 -2.35 -19.24
C ILE A 397 -10.04 -1.63 -18.01
N VAL A 398 -10.41 -2.44 -17.02
CA VAL A 398 -10.97 -1.98 -15.75
C VAL A 398 -10.28 -2.70 -14.60
N ARG A 399 -10.00 -1.97 -13.51
CA ARG A 399 -9.54 -2.58 -12.26
C ARG A 399 -10.61 -3.55 -11.79
N PHE A 400 -10.24 -4.82 -11.69
CA PHE A 400 -11.19 -5.88 -11.33
C PHE A 400 -11.64 -5.65 -9.88
N GLN A 401 -12.93 -5.49 -9.63
CA GLN A 401 -13.52 -5.32 -8.30
C GLN A 401 -14.20 -6.63 -7.89
N TYR A 402 -13.76 -7.22 -6.78
CA TYR A 402 -14.33 -8.44 -6.21
C TYR A 402 -14.86 -8.25 -4.79
N GLU A 403 -14.70 -7.06 -4.21
CA GLU A 403 -15.41 -6.63 -3.02
C GLU A 403 -16.37 -5.47 -3.30
N ASP A 404 -17.46 -5.42 -2.52
CA ASP A 404 -18.32 -4.24 -2.47
C ASP A 404 -17.69 -3.17 -1.57
N LEU A 405 -17.00 -2.22 -2.18
CA LEU A 405 -16.36 -1.12 -1.48
C LEU A 405 -17.36 -0.12 -0.87
N THR A 406 -18.65 -0.17 -1.23
CA THR A 406 -19.65 0.77 -0.72
C THR A 406 -19.89 0.62 0.77
N ALA A 407 -19.67 -0.58 1.34
CA ALA A 407 -19.83 -0.84 2.77
C ALA A 407 -18.98 0.12 3.64
N ARG A 408 -17.80 0.50 3.15
CA ARG A 408 -16.92 1.49 3.79
C ARG A 408 -17.52 2.88 3.73
N PHE A 409 -18.15 3.24 2.62
CA PHE A 409 -18.77 4.55 2.46
C PHE A 409 -20.21 4.61 2.99
N ASN A 410 -20.71 3.54 3.63
CA ASN A 410 -21.99 3.48 4.32
C ASN A 410 -21.78 3.46 5.85
N GLN A 411 -20.99 4.43 6.34
CA GLN A 411 -20.53 4.53 7.73
C GLN A 411 -20.64 5.95 8.27
N THR A 412 -20.62 6.07 9.60
CA THR A 412 -20.44 7.36 10.29
C THR A 412 -19.03 7.45 10.82
N TYR A 413 -18.35 8.54 10.46
CA TYR A 413 -17.00 8.84 10.86
C TYR A 413 -16.98 10.10 11.71
N ARG A 414 -16.04 10.15 12.65
CA ARG A 414 -15.78 11.37 13.41
C ARG A 414 -14.44 11.89 12.97
N ILE A 415 -14.46 12.99 12.24
CA ILE A 415 -13.26 13.61 11.70
C ILE A 415 -12.90 14.85 12.50
N ARG A 416 -11.62 15.19 12.46
CA ARG A 416 -11.09 16.47 12.90
C ARG A 416 -10.49 17.11 11.66
N TYR A 417 -11.15 18.11 11.11
CA TYR A 417 -10.73 18.70 9.83
C TYR A 417 -9.86 19.94 10.04
N ALA A 418 -9.01 20.24 9.06
CA ALA A 418 -8.25 21.47 8.99
C ALA A 418 -9.08 22.55 8.25
N GLY A 419 -9.75 23.41 9.00
CA GLY A 419 -10.38 24.62 8.45
C GLY A 419 -9.30 25.63 8.04
N GLY A 420 -9.32 26.07 6.79
CA GLY A 420 -8.48 27.18 6.34
C GLY A 420 -8.89 28.51 6.98
N SER A 421 -7.91 29.16 7.61
CA SER A 421 -7.79 30.60 7.93
C SER A 421 -8.28 31.23 9.24
N THR A 422 -8.97 30.55 10.17
CA THR A 422 -9.17 31.15 11.51
C THR A 422 -9.04 30.13 12.65
N LEU A 423 -8.07 30.44 13.53
CA LEU A 423 -7.72 29.76 14.77
C LEU A 423 -8.83 29.95 15.82
N GLY A 424 -9.52 28.86 16.17
CA GLY A 424 -10.42 28.85 17.34
C GLY A 424 -11.23 27.56 17.42
N GLY A 425 -10.82 26.65 18.31
CA GLY A 425 -11.55 25.45 18.77
C GLY A 425 -12.00 24.49 17.66
N ALA A 426 -11.33 23.35 17.47
CA ALA A 426 -11.78 22.38 16.46
C ALA A 426 -13.05 21.65 16.95
N PRO A 427 -14.26 21.89 16.37
CA PRO A 427 -15.35 20.97 16.58
C PRO A 427 -14.96 19.63 15.94
N SER A 428 -15.20 18.53 16.66
CA SER A 428 -15.23 17.23 15.99
C SER A 428 -16.42 17.24 15.04
N LEU A 429 -16.16 16.99 13.77
CA LEU A 429 -17.19 16.89 12.74
C LEU A 429 -17.59 15.44 12.62
N GLN A 430 -18.88 15.15 12.72
CA GLN A 430 -19.36 13.83 12.32
C GLN A 430 -19.70 13.88 10.84
N LEU A 431 -19.04 13.03 10.05
CA LEU A 431 -19.38 12.79 8.66
C LEU A 431 -20.09 11.45 8.56
N LYS A 432 -21.37 11.47 8.23
CA LYS A 432 -22.09 10.26 7.85
C LYS A 432 -22.07 10.14 6.33
N PHE A 433 -21.40 9.12 5.82
CA PHE A 433 -21.41 8.83 4.39
C PHE A 433 -22.46 7.76 4.08
N GLN A 434 -23.06 7.90 2.91
CA GLN A 434 -23.86 6.87 2.27
C GLN A 434 -23.51 6.85 0.79
N ALA A 435 -23.08 5.69 0.29
CA ALA A 435 -22.86 5.42 -1.13
C ALA A 435 -23.74 4.23 -1.52
N ARG A 436 -24.85 4.49 -2.22
CA ARG A 436 -25.82 3.45 -2.57
C ARG A 436 -26.50 3.79 -3.90
N ASP A 437 -26.69 2.79 -4.74
CA ASP A 437 -27.45 2.91 -6.00
C ASP A 437 -26.94 4.07 -6.91
N GLY A 438 -25.61 4.26 -6.97
CA GLY A 438 -24.97 5.34 -7.72
C GLY A 438 -25.12 6.75 -7.11
N GLN A 439 -25.81 6.87 -5.99
CA GLN A 439 -25.98 8.11 -5.22
C GLN A 439 -25.02 8.16 -4.03
N PHE A 440 -24.42 9.31 -3.84
CA PHE A 440 -23.58 9.64 -2.70
C PHE A 440 -24.25 10.72 -1.87
N GLN A 441 -24.27 10.48 -0.58
CA GLN A 441 -24.65 11.46 0.42
C GLN A 441 -23.54 11.54 1.48
N MET A 442 -23.19 12.75 1.87
CA MET A 442 -22.39 13.01 3.06
C MET A 442 -23.15 14.00 3.94
N VAL A 443 -23.44 13.63 5.18
CA VAL A 443 -24.03 14.53 6.16
C VAL A 443 -22.94 14.96 7.12
N GLU A 444 -22.66 16.25 7.12
CA GLU A 444 -21.74 16.93 8.01
C GLU A 444 -22.52 17.45 9.22
N ASN A 445 -22.26 16.94 10.42
CA ASN A 445 -22.86 17.43 11.66
C ASN A 445 -21.79 18.12 12.51
N GLY A 446 -21.93 19.44 12.73
CA GLY A 446 -21.11 20.21 13.66
C GLY A 446 -21.39 19.78 15.10
N GLY A 447 -20.38 19.26 15.81
CA GLY A 447 -20.53 18.74 17.16
C GLY A 447 -20.92 19.76 18.24
N ASP A 448 -21.03 21.04 17.90
CA ASP A 448 -21.23 22.19 18.77
C ASP A 448 -22.56 22.95 18.49
N GLY A 449 -23.45 22.38 17.68
CA GLY A 449 -24.72 23.03 17.30
C GLY A 449 -24.55 24.10 16.23
N THR A 450 -23.36 24.26 15.66
CA THR A 450 -23.20 24.96 14.39
C THR A 450 -23.82 24.11 13.28
N GLY A 451 -24.62 24.75 12.43
CA GLY A 451 -25.42 24.05 11.42
C GLY A 451 -24.56 23.12 10.54
N GLY A 452 -25.10 21.93 10.27
CA GLY A 452 -24.48 20.91 9.44
C GLY A 452 -24.65 21.16 7.94
N CYS A 453 -23.92 20.45 7.10
CA CYS A 453 -24.13 20.48 5.64
C CYS A 453 -24.43 19.08 5.11
N THR A 454 -25.51 18.94 4.35
CA THR A 454 -25.79 17.73 3.59
C THR A 454 -25.31 17.91 2.16
N TYR A 455 -24.46 17.00 1.71
CA TYR A 455 -23.91 16.93 0.36
C TYR A 455 -24.56 15.74 -0.35
N THR A 456 -25.04 15.94 -1.57
CA THR A 456 -25.62 14.88 -2.40
C THR A 456 -25.08 14.94 -3.82
N GLY A 457 -24.89 13.80 -4.46
CA GLY A 457 -24.36 13.74 -5.82
C GLY A 457 -24.30 12.32 -6.34
N SER A 458 -23.79 12.15 -7.56
CA SER A 458 -23.40 10.82 -8.03
C SER A 458 -22.03 10.45 -7.47
N TYR A 459 -21.72 9.15 -7.43
CA TYR A 459 -20.35 8.70 -7.21
C TYR A 459 -19.88 7.69 -8.25
N ARG A 460 -18.57 7.56 -8.30
CA ARG A 460 -17.87 6.44 -8.91
C ARG A 460 -16.69 6.07 -8.03
N PHE A 461 -16.28 4.82 -8.06
CA PHE A 461 -15.01 4.43 -7.48
C PHE A 461 -13.87 4.96 -8.37
N ALA A 462 -12.86 5.54 -7.74
CA ALA A 462 -11.53 5.74 -8.30
C ALA A 462 -10.58 4.94 -7.42
N GLY A 463 -10.69 3.63 -7.54
CA GLY A 463 -9.86 2.68 -6.83
C GLY A 463 -10.41 2.28 -5.47
N ARG A 464 -9.55 2.28 -4.45
CA ARG A 464 -9.91 2.23 -3.02
C ARG A 464 -10.64 3.50 -2.56
N SER A 465 -10.71 4.51 -3.43
CA SER A 465 -11.37 5.78 -3.16
C SER A 465 -12.72 5.92 -3.87
N LEU A 466 -13.57 6.77 -3.30
CA LEU A 466 -14.82 7.23 -3.88
C LEU A 466 -14.64 8.67 -4.40
N VAL A 467 -15.17 8.95 -5.58
CA VAL A 467 -15.17 10.29 -6.19
C VAL A 467 -16.61 10.71 -6.46
N SER A 468 -16.97 11.92 -6.04
CA SER A 468 -18.23 12.56 -6.42
C SER A 468 -17.94 13.78 -7.31
N PRO A 469 -17.88 13.59 -8.65
CA PRO A 469 -17.36 14.61 -9.56
C PRO A 469 -18.22 15.87 -9.61
N SER A 470 -19.51 15.74 -9.28
CA SER A 470 -20.45 16.85 -9.19
C SER A 470 -21.58 16.49 -8.23
N GLY A 471 -21.90 17.43 -7.35
CA GLY A 471 -23.05 17.33 -6.46
C GLY A 471 -23.51 18.68 -5.95
N THR A 472 -24.54 18.68 -5.12
CA THR A 472 -25.06 19.87 -4.44
C THR A 472 -24.91 19.75 -2.93
N TYR A 473 -24.86 20.87 -2.24
CA TYR A 473 -24.90 20.88 -0.79
C TYR A 473 -25.95 21.85 -0.26
N VAL A 474 -26.47 21.55 0.92
CA VAL A 474 -27.40 22.37 1.68
C VAL A 474 -26.90 22.41 3.11
N CYS A 475 -26.65 23.61 3.64
CA CYS A 475 -26.20 23.80 5.01
C CYS A 475 -27.33 24.31 5.90
N ASP A 476 -27.61 23.55 6.94
CA ASP A 476 -28.51 23.91 8.02
C ASP A 476 -27.96 25.14 8.76
N GLY A 477 -28.83 25.93 9.37
CA GLY A 477 -28.48 27.15 10.11
C GLY A 477 -28.10 28.36 9.26
N SER A 478 -27.30 28.19 8.20
CA SER A 478 -26.93 29.29 7.28
C SER A 478 -27.86 29.42 6.07
N GLY A 479 -28.58 28.35 5.72
CA GLY A 479 -29.35 28.26 4.47
C GLY A 479 -28.47 28.25 3.21
N ALA A 480 -27.14 28.13 3.37
CA ALA A 480 -26.22 28.14 2.26
C ALA A 480 -26.44 26.91 1.39
N THR A 481 -26.64 27.13 0.10
CA THR A 481 -26.70 26.07 -0.91
C THR A 481 -25.66 26.32 -1.98
N GLY A 482 -25.24 25.25 -2.67
CA GLY A 482 -24.30 25.38 -3.76
C GLY A 482 -23.96 24.05 -4.40
N THR A 483 -22.97 24.07 -5.28
CA THR A 483 -22.41 22.87 -5.89
C THR A 483 -21.08 22.52 -5.25
N TYR A 484 -20.74 21.24 -5.25
CA TYR A 484 -19.42 20.77 -4.89
C TYR A 484 -18.92 19.77 -5.92
N SER A 485 -17.60 19.63 -5.95
CA SER A 485 -16.93 18.46 -6.52
C SER A 485 -15.98 17.93 -5.45
N ASN A 486 -16.11 16.64 -5.18
CA ASN A 486 -15.11 15.91 -4.44
C ASN A 486 -14.21 15.17 -5.43
N TYR A 487 -12.90 15.24 -5.19
CA TYR A 487 -11.91 14.65 -6.08
C TYR A 487 -11.52 13.25 -5.65
N GLN A 488 -11.52 12.98 -4.34
CA GLN A 488 -11.17 11.69 -3.78
C GLN A 488 -11.62 11.60 -2.31
N PHE A 489 -12.19 10.46 -1.92
CA PHE A 489 -12.45 10.01 -0.55
C PHE A 489 -11.85 8.61 -0.40
N GLU A 490 -10.76 8.45 0.33
CA GLU A 490 -10.18 7.14 0.62
C GLU A 490 -10.50 6.73 2.05
N VAL A 491 -10.83 5.45 2.27
CA VAL A 491 -10.88 4.84 3.61
C VAL A 491 -10.00 3.59 3.62
N ASP A 492 -8.85 3.67 4.28
CA ASP A 492 -7.93 2.54 4.37
C ASP A 492 -8.44 1.45 5.34
N ALA A 493 -7.72 0.33 5.48
CA ALA A 493 -8.16 -0.75 6.36
C ALA A 493 -8.01 -0.46 7.86
N GLY A 494 -7.21 0.55 8.22
CA GLY A 494 -7.12 1.10 9.58
C GLY A 494 -8.20 2.14 9.88
N GLY A 495 -9.04 2.46 8.89
CA GLY A 495 -10.11 3.44 9.01
C GLY A 495 -9.64 4.87 8.88
N HIS A 496 -8.43 5.10 8.36
CA HIS A 496 -7.97 6.44 8.01
C HIS A 496 -8.76 6.94 6.82
N ILE A 497 -9.26 8.17 6.95
CA ILE A 497 -10.00 8.86 5.91
C ILE A 497 -9.13 9.96 5.37
N VAL A 498 -9.00 10.03 4.05
CA VAL A 498 -8.41 11.19 3.37
C VAL A 498 -9.44 11.72 2.39
N PHE A 499 -9.70 13.04 2.43
CA PHE A 499 -10.64 13.65 1.48
C PHE A 499 -10.23 15.01 0.95
N TYR A 500 -10.66 15.27 -0.29
CA TYR A 500 -10.31 16.46 -1.07
C TYR A 500 -11.56 17.16 -1.61
N LYS A 501 -11.80 18.40 -1.18
CA LYS A 501 -12.97 19.20 -1.59
C LYS A 501 -12.58 20.51 -2.30
N SER A 502 -13.17 20.77 -3.47
CA SER A 502 -13.14 22.07 -4.21
C SER A 502 -14.52 22.74 -4.11
N PRO A 503 -14.66 24.09 -4.20
CA PRO A 503 -13.69 25.13 -4.62
C PRO A 503 -12.81 25.72 -3.53
N ARG A 504 -13.05 25.42 -2.25
CA ARG A 504 -12.31 26.03 -1.12
C ARG A 504 -11.02 25.30 -0.72
N ARG A 505 -10.57 24.29 -1.48
CA ARG A 505 -9.41 23.43 -1.16
C ARG A 505 -9.42 23.04 0.32
N VAL A 506 -10.52 22.43 0.76
CA VAL A 506 -10.60 21.90 2.12
C VAL A 506 -9.99 20.52 2.10
N TYR A 507 -8.92 20.37 2.88
CA TYR A 507 -8.23 19.11 3.12
C TYR A 507 -8.61 18.63 4.52
N GLY A 508 -8.96 17.36 4.63
CA GLY A 508 -9.21 16.76 5.94
C GLY A 508 -8.74 15.32 5.97
N GLY A 509 -8.13 14.98 7.10
CA GLY A 509 -7.89 13.62 7.53
C GLY A 509 -8.92 13.25 8.60
N GLY A 510 -9.27 11.98 8.70
CA GLY A 510 -10.18 11.49 9.72
C GLY A 510 -9.87 10.05 10.10
N PHE A 511 -10.53 9.58 11.16
CA PHE A 511 -10.47 8.19 11.56
C PHE A 511 -11.88 7.66 11.73
N CYS A 512 -12.08 6.42 11.36
CA CYS A 512 -13.20 5.67 11.87
C CYS A 512 -12.95 5.39 13.35
N VAL A 513 -13.88 5.84 14.21
CA VAL A 513 -13.84 5.57 15.64
C VAL A 513 -15.16 4.98 16.10
N ARG A 514 -15.10 3.92 16.90
CA ARG A 514 -16.25 3.31 17.55
C ARG A 514 -16.25 3.66 19.02
N ARG A 515 -17.43 4.02 19.54
CA ARG A 515 -17.64 4.18 20.97
C ARG A 515 -17.67 2.79 21.62
N THR A 516 -16.87 2.59 22.65
CA THR A 516 -16.88 1.38 23.47
C THR A 516 -18.07 1.39 24.43
N GLU A 517 -18.40 0.23 24.99
CA GLU A 517 -19.44 0.12 26.01
C GLU A 517 -19.13 0.96 27.26
N GLU A 518 -17.85 1.15 27.56
CA GLU A 518 -17.35 1.99 28.66
C GLU A 518 -17.39 3.49 28.35
N GLY A 519 -17.85 3.87 27.15
CA GLY A 519 -17.97 5.26 26.72
C GLY A 519 -16.68 5.88 26.19
N SER A 520 -15.57 5.14 26.15
CA SER A 520 -14.32 5.51 25.48
C SER A 520 -14.44 5.35 23.95
N PHE A 521 -13.45 5.80 23.18
CA PHE A 521 -13.41 5.65 21.72
C PHE A 521 -12.19 4.84 21.31
N ARG A 522 -12.38 3.91 20.37
CA ARG A 522 -11.29 3.14 19.73
C ARG A 522 -11.38 3.24 18.20
N PRO A 523 -10.28 3.05 17.45
CA PRO A 523 -10.34 2.90 15.99
C PRO A 523 -11.28 1.76 15.57
N CYS A 524 -11.92 1.91 14.41
CA CYS A 524 -12.68 0.82 13.79
C CYS A 524 -11.72 -0.28 13.30
N SER A 525 -12.13 -1.52 13.48
CA SER A 525 -11.52 -2.68 12.86
C SER A 525 -11.89 -2.76 11.38
N THR A 526 -11.10 -3.51 10.60
CA THR A 526 -11.39 -3.77 9.19
C THR A 526 -12.75 -4.43 8.97
N GLU A 527 -13.25 -5.20 9.93
CA GLU A 527 -14.59 -5.80 9.89
C GLU A 527 -15.70 -4.76 9.96
N GLU A 528 -15.56 -3.82 10.88
CA GLU A 528 -16.51 -2.73 11.10
C GLU A 528 -16.55 -1.80 9.88
N LEU A 529 -15.41 -1.57 9.23
CA LEU A 529 -15.34 -0.81 7.98
C LEU A 529 -16.03 -1.53 6.81
N ASN A 530 -15.95 -2.86 6.77
CA ASN A 530 -16.49 -3.66 5.67
C ASN A 530 -17.95 -4.12 5.90
N THR A 531 -18.57 -3.75 7.02
CA THR A 531 -19.95 -4.12 7.35
C THR A 531 -20.79 -2.85 7.43
N PRO A 532 -21.80 -2.64 6.56
CA PRO A 532 -22.62 -1.42 6.59
C PRO A 532 -23.17 -1.15 8.00
N ALA A 533 -23.14 0.12 8.43
CA ALA A 533 -23.77 0.49 9.69
C ALA A 533 -25.28 0.19 9.62
N SER A 534 -25.78 -0.56 10.61
CA SER A 534 -27.21 -0.88 10.77
C SER A 534 -28.07 0.34 11.03
#